data_AF-A0A2S9GAH8-F1
#
_entry.id   AF-A0A2S9GAH8-F1
#
_cell.length_a   1.000
_cell.length_b   1.000
_cell.length_c   1.000
_cell.angle_alpha   90.00
_cell.angle_beta   90.00
_cell.angle_gamma   90.00
#
_symmetry.space_group_name_H-M   'P 1'
#
loop_
_entity.id
_entity.type
_entity.pdbx_description
1 polymer ?
#
loop_
_entity_poly.entity_id
_entity_poly.type
_entity_poly.pdbx_seq_one_letter_code
_entity_poly.pdbx_strand_id
1 'polypeptide(L)'
;HGVPAVVGVDWRTSLTDAAARVRPGSALQGNLDPVVLLAGWPVVQRAVRAVVEDGRRAVDAGAVGHVFNLGHGVLPATDPAVITD
;
A
#
# COMPACT_ATOMS: atom_id res chain seq x y z
N HIS A 1 26.05 0.97 9.23
CA HIS A 1 25.17 1.60 10.25
C HIS A 1 23.83 1.88 9.61
N GLY A 2 22.81 1.08 9.98
CA GLY A 2 21.60 0.84 9.19
C GLY A 2 20.47 1.78 9.54
N VAL A 3 20.21 2.74 8.67
CA VAL A 3 18.96 3.50 8.68
C VAL A 3 17.83 2.53 8.31
N PRO A 4 16.68 2.52 9.02
CA PRO A 4 15.51 1.74 8.60
C PRO A 4 15.14 2.11 7.16
N ALA A 5 15.19 1.12 6.27
CA ALA A 5 14.88 1.33 4.86
C ALA A 5 13.37 1.19 4.66
N VAL A 6 12.76 2.17 3.97
CA VAL A 6 11.38 2.04 3.47
C VAL A 6 11.45 1.41 2.08
N VAL A 7 10.66 0.36 1.86
CA VAL A 7 10.55 -0.33 0.57
C VAL A 7 9.18 -0.06 -0.03
N GLY A 8 9.15 0.49 -1.25
CA GLY A 8 7.93 0.64 -2.03
C GLY A 8 7.45 -0.71 -2.55
N VAL A 9 6.14 -0.97 -2.49
CA VAL A 9 5.50 -2.21 -2.95
C VAL A 9 4.42 -1.87 -3.96
N ASP A 10 4.45 -2.51 -5.14
CA ASP A 10 3.38 -2.38 -6.14
C ASP A 10 2.19 -3.31 -5.84
N TRP A 11 1.05 -3.03 -6.46
CA TRP A 11 -0.23 -3.68 -6.14
C TRP A 11 -0.30 -5.17 -6.48
N ARG A 12 0.64 -5.70 -7.28
CA ARG A 12 0.68 -7.12 -7.64
C ARG A 12 1.30 -7.99 -6.55
N THR A 13 1.96 -7.39 -5.56
CA THR A 13 2.60 -8.10 -4.45
C THR A 13 1.87 -7.78 -3.16
N SER A 14 1.37 -8.79 -2.44
CA SER A 14 0.80 -8.53 -1.11
C SER A 14 1.85 -7.94 -0.17
N LEU A 15 1.44 -7.08 0.76
CA LEU A 15 2.34 -6.51 1.77
C LEU A 15 2.88 -7.60 2.69
N THR A 16 2.08 -8.62 2.97
CA THR A 16 2.52 -9.81 3.73
C THR A 16 3.66 -10.55 3.02
N ASP A 17 3.54 -10.80 1.70
CA ASP A 17 4.61 -11.44 0.92
C ASP A 17 5.86 -10.55 0.82
N ALA A 18 5.66 -9.23 0.68
CA ALA A 18 6.75 -8.27 0.65
C ALA A 18 7.54 -8.29 1.98
N ALA A 19 6.85 -8.32 3.13
CA ALA A 19 7.47 -8.39 4.45
C ALA A 19 8.39 -9.60 4.61
N ALA A 20 8.02 -10.75 4.03
CA ALA A 20 8.84 -11.97 4.06
C ALA A 20 10.09 -11.91 3.18
N ARG A 21 10.16 -10.98 2.21
CA ARG A 21 11.25 -10.88 1.23
C ARG A 21 12.23 -9.75 1.53
N VAL A 22 11.78 -8.69 2.19
CA VAL A 22 12.62 -7.52 2.50
C VAL A 22 13.52 -7.79 3.71
N ARG A 23 14.49 -6.90 3.91
CA ARG A 23 15.35 -6.96 5.11
C ARG A 23 14.47 -6.83 6.36
N PRO A 24 14.66 -7.67 7.40
CA PRO A 24 14.04 -7.47 8.70
C PRO A 24 14.33 -6.06 9.24
N GLY A 25 13.32 -5.38 9.77
CA GLY A 25 13.47 -3.99 10.20
C GLY A 25 13.10 -2.95 9.13
N SER A 26 12.67 -3.36 7.93
CA SER A 26 12.17 -2.46 6.88
C SER A 26 10.70 -2.09 7.08
N ALA A 27 10.35 -0.84 6.75
CA ALA A 27 8.96 -0.42 6.60
C ALA A 27 8.52 -0.64 5.15
N LEU A 28 7.22 -0.87 4.93
CA LEU A 28 6.65 -1.01 3.60
C LEU A 28 5.81 0.22 3.24
N GLN A 29 5.85 0.65 1.98
CA GLN A 29 5.03 1.74 1.47
C GLN A 29 4.26 1.33 0.23
N GLY A 30 2.93 1.49 0.22
CA GLY A 30 2.06 1.05 -0.87
C GLY A 30 0.73 0.47 -0.34
N ASN A 31 -0.01 -0.31 -1.09
CA ASN A 31 0.24 -0.69 -2.48
C ASN A 31 -1.06 -0.67 -3.30
N LEU A 32 -1.98 0.25 -2.99
CA LEU A 32 -3.28 0.30 -3.67
C LEU A 32 -3.12 0.41 -5.20
N ASP A 33 -3.83 -0.43 -5.95
CA ASP A 33 -3.89 -0.34 -7.41
C ASP A 33 -4.54 0.99 -7.82
N PRO A 34 -3.84 1.87 -8.57
CA PRO A 34 -4.39 3.17 -8.95
C PRO A 34 -5.65 3.07 -9.83
N VAL A 35 -5.90 1.95 -10.52
CA VAL A 35 -7.12 1.74 -11.32
C VAL A 35 -8.38 1.72 -10.45
N VAL A 36 -8.27 1.31 -9.18
CA VAL A 36 -9.40 1.28 -8.24
C VAL A 36 -10.03 2.65 -8.07
N LEU A 37 -9.25 3.73 -8.18
CA LEU A 37 -9.74 5.11 -8.06
C LEU A 37 -10.75 5.48 -9.15
N LEU A 38 -10.82 4.71 -10.24
CA LEU A 38 -11.78 4.90 -11.34
C LEU A 38 -13.12 4.16 -11.13
N ALA A 39 -13.24 3.34 -10.08
CA ALA A 39 -14.37 2.43 -9.88
C ALA A 39 -15.49 2.98 -8.96
N GLY A 40 -15.36 4.24 -8.51
CA GLY A 40 -16.30 4.89 -7.62
C GLY A 40 -16.11 4.55 -6.13
N TRP A 41 -16.62 5.43 -5.26
CA TRP A 41 -16.33 5.42 -3.82
C TRP A 41 -16.53 4.08 -3.09
N PRO A 42 -17.63 3.32 -3.30
CA PRO A 42 -17.82 2.06 -2.60
C PRO A 42 -16.73 1.02 -2.88
N VAL A 43 -16.15 1.03 -4.08
CA VAL A 43 -15.06 0.13 -4.47
C VAL A 43 -13.75 0.61 -3.85
N VAL A 44 -13.45 1.91 -3.93
CA VAL A 44 -12.28 2.54 -3.30
C VAL A 44 -12.24 2.24 -1.80
N GLN A 45 -13.34 2.47 -1.09
CA GLN A 45 -13.43 2.23 0.34
C GLN A 45 -13.12 0.77 0.72
N ARG A 46 -13.62 -0.20 -0.06
CA ARG A 46 -13.34 -1.62 0.19
C ARG A 46 -11.87 -1.97 -0.06
N ALA A 47 -11.31 -1.48 -1.15
CA ALA A 47 -9.91 -1.74 -1.50
C ALA A 47 -8.94 -1.11 -0.49
N VAL A 48 -9.19 0.13 -0.06
CA VAL A 48 -8.41 0.80 0.99
C VAL A 48 -8.41 -0.03 2.27
N ARG A 49 -9.58 -0.52 2.71
CA ARG A 49 -9.67 -1.39 3.89
C ARG A 49 -8.88 -2.69 3.74
N ALA A 50 -8.90 -3.29 2.56
CA ALA A 50 -8.13 -4.50 2.28
C ALA A 50 -6.61 -4.27 2.36
N VAL A 51 -6.12 -3.15 1.80
CA VAL A 51 -4.69 -2.79 1.87
C VAL A 51 -4.26 -2.45 3.29
N VAL A 52 -5.08 -1.74 4.06
CA VAL A 52 -4.79 -1.47 5.49
C VAL A 52 -4.72 -2.75 6.30
N GLU A 53 -5.61 -3.71 6.02
CA GLU A 53 -5.58 -5.01 6.70
C GLU A 53 -4.37 -5.85 6.32
N ASP A 54 -3.98 -5.89 5.03
CA ASP A 54 -2.75 -6.54 4.59
C ASP A 54 -1.51 -5.88 5.19
N GLY A 55 -1.51 -4.54 5.32
CA GLY A 55 -0.47 -3.78 6.00
C GLY A 55 -0.30 -4.15 7.47
N ARG A 56 -1.41 -4.37 8.21
CA ARG A 56 -1.36 -4.87 9.59
C ARG A 56 -0.73 -6.26 9.67
N ARG A 57 -1.14 -7.16 8.79
CA ARG A 57 -0.57 -8.52 8.72
C ARG A 57 0.91 -8.51 8.38
N ALA A 58 1.34 -7.61 7.50
CA ALA A 58 2.75 -7.41 7.18
C ALA A 58 3.56 -6.92 8.40
N VAL A 59 2.98 -6.04 9.22
CA VAL A 59 3.60 -5.61 10.49
C VAL A 59 3.68 -6.75 11.49
N ASP A 60 2.61 -7.52 11.64
CA ASP A 60 2.61 -8.73 12.49
C ASP A 60 3.63 -9.78 12.00
N ALA A 61 3.91 -9.81 10.70
CA ALA A 61 4.92 -10.67 10.07
C ALA A 61 6.36 -10.13 10.12
N GLY A 62 6.59 -8.94 10.69
CA GLY A 62 7.94 -8.42 10.96
C GLY A 62 8.34 -7.14 10.19
N ALA A 63 7.46 -6.54 9.39
CA ALA A 63 7.67 -5.17 8.93
C ALA A 63 7.57 -4.20 10.12
N VAL A 64 8.42 -3.17 10.17
CA VAL A 64 8.40 -2.21 11.31
C VAL A 64 7.26 -1.19 11.20
N GLY A 65 6.59 -1.14 10.06
CA GLY A 65 5.47 -0.26 9.80
C GLY A 65 4.99 -0.35 8.36
N HIS A 66 3.79 0.18 8.14
CA HIS A 66 3.17 0.30 6.83
C HIS A 66 2.74 1.75 6.60
N VAL A 67 3.24 2.34 5.51
CA VAL A 67 2.79 3.64 5.00
C VAL A 67 1.86 3.37 3.82
N PHE A 68 0.57 3.61 4.01
CA PHE A 68 -0.38 3.49 2.93
C PHE A 68 -0.02 4.45 1.79
N ASN A 69 0.03 3.93 0.56
CA ASN A 69 0.19 4.73 -0.64
C ASN A 69 -0.37 3.94 -1.85
N LEU A 70 -0.45 4.57 -3.01
CA LEU A 70 -0.64 3.86 -4.26
C LEU A 70 0.60 3.03 -4.59
N GLY A 71 0.40 1.92 -5.31
CA GLY A 71 1.49 1.10 -5.86
C GLY A 71 2.16 1.71 -7.09
N HIS A 72 1.60 2.81 -7.62
CA HIS A 72 2.12 3.61 -8.72
C HIS A 72 1.52 5.02 -8.66
N GLY A 73 1.99 5.96 -9.49
CA GLY A 73 1.38 7.28 -9.61
C GLY A 73 -0.11 7.24 -9.99
N VAL A 74 -0.83 8.29 -9.58
CA VAL A 74 -2.24 8.53 -9.92
C VAL A 74 -2.44 8.53 -11.44
N LEU A 75 -3.55 7.95 -11.92
CA LEU A 75 -3.89 7.96 -13.33
C LEU A 75 -4.47 9.33 -13.73
N PRO A 76 -4.17 9.88 -14.93
CA PRO A 76 -4.70 11.17 -15.36
C PRO A 76 -6.24 11.28 -15.38
N ALA A 77 -6.92 10.14 -15.52
CA ALA A 77 -8.39 10.06 -15.52
C ALA A 77 -9.01 10.00 -14.11
N THR A 78 -8.19 10.02 -13.06
CA THR A 78 -8.68 9.96 -11.68
C THR A 78 -9.39 11.26 -11.33
N ASP A 79 -10.63 11.16 -10.86
CA ASP A 79 -11.34 12.30 -10.29
C ASP A 79 -10.59 12.81 -9.03
N PRO A 80 -10.11 14.07 -9.02
CA PRO A 80 -9.37 14.61 -7.87
C PRO A 80 -10.14 14.48 -6.54
N ALA A 81 -11.47 14.58 -6.56
CA ALA A 81 -12.29 14.51 -5.34
C ALA A 81 -12.12 13.16 -4.61
N VAL A 82 -11.78 12.08 -5.33
CA VAL A 82 -11.57 10.75 -4.73
C VAL A 82 -10.33 10.71 -3.83
N ILE A 83 -9.38 11.64 -4.00
CA ILE A 83 -8.13 11.69 -3.23
C ILE A 83 -7.99 12.93 -2.34
N THR A 84 -8.84 13.95 -2.51
CA THR A 84 -8.80 15.20 -1.72
C THR A 84 -9.88 15.32 -0.66
N ASP A 85 -11.05 14.72 -0.88
CA ASP A 85 -12.26 14.94 -0.08
C ASP A 85 -12.57 13.74 0.82
#